data_AF-G4NGU2-F1
#
_entry.id   AF-G4NGU2-F1
#
_cell.length_a   1.000
_cell.length_b   1.000
_cell.length_c   1.000
_cell.angle_alpha   90.00
_cell.angle_beta   90.00
_cell.angle_gamma   90.00
#
_symmetry.space_group_name_H-M   'P 1'
#
loop_
_entity.id
_entity.type
_entity.pdbx_description
1 polymer ?
#
loop_
_entity_poly.entity_id
_entity_poly.type
_entity_poly.pdbx_seq_one_letter_code
_entity_poly.pdbx_strand_id
1 'polypeptide(L)'
;MTSFSSRFLGRLSGSSTFFPIKPTIWVLKTFALFHVFFYNGYSYSATWGPSMLPTFEVVGEAAVINRTYRRGRNIGVGDVVAYDIPVEKKDTGMKRVIGMPGDYVLINSPESGSSEMIQVPPGHCWLVGDNIPASRDSRHYGPVPLALIHGKVVGKWFPWKRFKNGLQKVSESD
;
A
#
# COMPACT_ATOMS: atom_id res chain seq x y z
N MET A 1 21.61 7.39 -90.65
CA MET A 1 21.26 8.56 -89.83
C MET A 1 20.71 8.08 -88.49
N THR A 2 21.48 8.35 -87.43
CA THR A 2 21.06 8.72 -86.06
C THR A 2 20.26 7.70 -85.24
N SER A 3 20.85 7.14 -84.16
CA SER A 3 20.84 7.71 -82.78
C SER A 3 19.65 7.12 -81.99
N PHE A 4 19.69 6.69 -80.73
CA PHE A 4 20.54 7.02 -79.60
C PHE A 4 20.39 5.96 -78.51
N SER A 5 21.42 5.90 -77.69
CA SER A 5 21.62 5.10 -76.49
C SER A 5 20.64 5.38 -75.34
N SER A 6 20.46 4.34 -74.50
CA SER A 6 20.26 4.28 -73.05
C SER A 6 19.26 5.22 -72.34
N ARG A 7 18.49 4.59 -71.43
CA ARG A 7 18.08 5.08 -70.08
C ARG A 7 17.22 3.97 -69.48
N PHE A 8 17.80 3.00 -68.76
CA PHE A 8 18.00 3.09 -67.31
C PHE A 8 16.94 3.97 -66.63
N LEU A 9 15.73 3.43 -66.48
CA LEU A 9 14.77 3.92 -65.51
C LEU A 9 14.85 3.00 -64.30
N GLY A 10 15.57 3.50 -63.31
CA GLY A 10 15.85 2.84 -62.05
C GLY A 10 14.56 2.38 -61.37
N ARG A 11 14.60 1.13 -60.93
CA ARG A 11 13.70 0.59 -59.92
C ARG A 11 13.89 1.43 -58.66
N LEU A 12 12.98 2.37 -58.42
CA LEU A 12 12.90 3.11 -57.17
C LEU A 12 12.71 2.10 -56.04
N SER A 13 13.82 1.76 -55.38
CA SER A 13 13.81 1.18 -54.05
C SER A 13 13.27 2.26 -53.12
N GLY A 14 11.94 2.30 -53.00
CA GLY A 14 11.28 3.01 -51.92
C GLY A 14 11.66 2.32 -50.63
N SER A 15 12.77 2.76 -50.01
CA SER A 15 13.04 2.55 -48.59
C SER A 15 11.96 3.31 -47.83
N SER A 16 10.78 2.71 -47.74
CA SER A 16 9.78 3.07 -46.77
C SER A 16 10.42 2.88 -45.40
N THR A 17 10.79 3.97 -44.75
CA THR A 17 11.01 4.04 -43.31
C THR A 17 9.68 3.78 -42.62
N PHE A 18 9.19 2.54 -42.73
CA PHE A 18 8.08 2.04 -41.92
C PHE A 18 8.60 1.98 -40.50
N PHE A 19 8.42 3.07 -39.74
CA PHE A 19 8.40 2.96 -38.29
C PHE A 19 7.48 1.78 -37.96
N PRO A 20 7.97 0.73 -37.30
CA PRO A 20 7.16 -0.46 -37.13
C PRO A 20 6.10 -0.13 -36.06
N ILE A 21 4.90 0.23 -36.52
CA ILE A 21 3.77 0.67 -35.69
C ILE A 21 3.34 -0.42 -34.69
N LYS A 22 3.45 -1.69 -35.08
CA LYS A 22 3.07 -2.84 -34.23
C LYS A 22 3.97 -2.99 -32.98
N PRO A 23 5.31 -3.09 -33.09
CA PRO A 23 6.16 -3.20 -31.90
C PRO A 23 6.15 -1.92 -31.06
N THR A 24 6.00 -0.73 -31.65
CA THR A 24 5.88 0.52 -30.88
C THR A 24 4.62 0.53 -30.00
N ILE A 25 3.47 0.05 -30.49
CA ILE A 25 2.26 -0.14 -29.66
C ILE A 25 2.52 -1.15 -28.54
N TRP A 26 3.22 -2.25 -28.81
CA TRP A 26 3.56 -3.24 -27.78
C TRP A 26 4.46 -2.65 -26.69
N VAL A 27 5.48 -1.88 -27.06
CA VAL A 27 6.38 -1.19 -26.11
C VAL A 27 5.60 -0.18 -25.26
N LEU A 28 4.69 0.59 -25.85
CA LEU A 28 3.85 1.52 -25.09
C LEU A 28 2.93 0.79 -24.12
N LYS A 29 2.33 -0.34 -24.53
CA LYS A 29 1.48 -1.17 -23.67
C LYS A 29 2.27 -1.78 -22.51
N THR A 30 3.45 -2.34 -22.76
CA THR A 30 4.29 -2.93 -21.69
C THR A 30 4.78 -1.87 -20.73
N PHE A 31 5.18 -0.69 -21.24
CA PHE A 31 5.57 0.43 -20.40
C PHE A 31 4.41 0.94 -19.55
N ALA A 32 3.21 1.11 -20.13
CA ALA A 32 2.03 1.50 -19.38
C ALA A 32 1.66 0.46 -18.30
N LEU A 33 1.70 -0.83 -18.65
CA LEU A 33 1.43 -1.91 -17.71
C LEU A 33 2.47 -1.94 -16.57
N PHE A 34 3.75 -1.80 -16.91
CA PHE A 34 4.84 -1.69 -15.95
C PHE A 34 4.64 -0.48 -15.02
N HIS A 35 4.37 0.70 -15.57
CA HIS A 35 4.13 1.90 -14.79
C HIS A 35 2.96 1.72 -13.81
N VAL A 36 1.83 1.15 -14.27
CA VAL A 36 0.68 0.85 -13.40
C VAL A 36 1.02 -0.17 -12.32
N PHE A 37 1.77 -1.21 -12.66
CA PHE A 37 2.16 -2.27 -11.72
C PHE A 37 3.12 -1.74 -10.64
N PHE A 38 4.16 -1.01 -11.02
CA PHE A 38 5.15 -0.47 -10.09
C PHE A 38 4.57 0.66 -9.23
N TYR A 39 3.67 1.49 -9.79
CA TYR A 39 3.04 2.56 -9.02
C TYR A 39 2.01 2.04 -8.00
N ASN A 40 1.25 1.00 -8.35
CA ASN A 40 0.15 0.49 -7.51
C ASN A 40 0.46 -0.79 -6.73
N GLY A 41 1.64 -1.40 -6.91
CA GLY A 41 2.01 -2.66 -6.28
C GLY A 41 2.44 -2.50 -4.82
N TYR A 42 3.71 -2.14 -4.61
CA TYR A 42 4.31 -2.08 -3.28
C TYR A 42 4.90 -0.71 -2.95
N SER A 43 4.88 -0.36 -1.68
CA SER A 43 5.55 0.80 -1.11
C SER A 43 6.44 0.36 0.05
N TYR A 44 7.47 1.14 0.32
CA TYR A 44 8.30 0.99 1.49
C TYR A 44 8.10 2.19 2.40
N SER A 45 8.00 1.96 3.70
CA SER A 45 7.96 3.03 4.70
C SER A 45 8.89 2.68 5.86
N ALA A 46 9.71 3.64 6.27
CA ALA A 46 10.52 3.51 7.47
C ALA A 46 9.60 3.68 8.69
N THR A 47 9.66 2.73 9.62
CA THR A 47 8.88 2.81 10.86
C THR A 47 9.69 3.58 11.89
N TRP A 48 9.07 4.56 12.54
CA TRP A 48 9.68 5.28 13.65
C TRP A 48 8.73 5.32 14.84
N GLY A 49 9.25 4.99 16.02
CA GLY A 49 8.55 5.12 17.28
C GLY A 49 8.06 3.78 17.88
N PRO A 50 7.75 3.77 19.19
CA PRO A 50 7.52 2.56 19.97
C PRO A 50 6.10 1.97 19.84
N SER A 51 5.21 2.62 19.09
CA SER A 51 3.77 2.37 19.17
C SER A 51 3.30 1.00 18.63
N MET A 52 4.15 0.33 17.86
CA MET A 52 3.89 -0.98 17.27
C MET A 52 4.78 -2.08 17.86
N LEU A 53 5.49 -1.82 18.97
CA LEU A 53 6.22 -2.87 19.68
C LEU A 53 5.25 -3.96 20.18
N PRO A 54 5.63 -5.25 20.16
CA PRO A 54 6.89 -5.81 19.66
C PRO A 54 6.88 -6.09 18.14
N THR A 55 5.77 -5.85 17.45
CA THR A 55 5.60 -6.13 16.02
C THR A 55 6.56 -5.33 15.16
N PHE A 56 6.83 -4.06 15.49
CA PHE A 56 7.87 -3.24 14.86
C PHE A 56 8.79 -2.62 15.90
N GLU A 57 10.09 -2.66 15.64
CA GLU A 57 11.11 -2.02 16.46
C GLU A 57 11.09 -0.49 16.32
N VAL A 58 11.60 0.20 17.34
CA VAL A 58 11.55 1.68 17.43
C VAL A 58 12.31 2.38 16.31
N VAL A 59 13.44 1.81 15.88
CA VAL A 59 14.35 2.38 14.87
C VAL A 59 14.92 1.26 13.99
N GLY A 60 15.04 1.55 12.70
CA GLY A 60 15.81 0.71 11.77
C GLY A 60 15.03 -0.44 11.16
N GLU A 61 13.70 -0.47 11.28
CA GLU A 61 12.86 -1.37 10.50
C GLU A 61 12.15 -0.63 9.36
N ALA A 62 11.98 -1.33 8.24
CA ALA A 62 11.23 -0.85 7.10
C ALA A 62 10.08 -1.80 6.81
N ALA A 63 8.87 -1.27 6.70
CA ALA A 63 7.67 -2.03 6.38
C ALA A 63 7.47 -2.08 4.85
N VAL A 64 7.08 -3.26 4.36
CA VAL A 64 6.57 -3.44 3.00
C VAL A 64 5.06 -3.30 3.03
N ILE A 65 4.55 -2.31 2.32
CA ILE A 65 3.13 -2.00 2.23
C ILE A 65 2.62 -2.42 0.85
N ASN A 66 1.60 -3.27 0.82
CA ASN A 66 0.90 -3.65 -0.39
C ASN A 66 -0.24 -2.64 -0.68
N ARG A 67 -0.05 -1.83 -1.73
CA ARG A 67 -0.97 -0.77 -2.16
C ARG A 67 -2.20 -1.31 -2.88
N THR A 68 -2.26 -2.60 -3.22
CA THR A 68 -3.49 -3.21 -3.78
C THR A 68 -4.66 -3.17 -2.79
N TYR A 69 -4.35 -3.14 -1.49
CA TYR A 69 -5.29 -3.04 -0.36
C TYR A 69 -5.64 -1.58 0.01
N ARG A 70 -5.19 -0.57 -0.75
CA ARG A 70 -5.49 0.85 -0.47
C ARG A 70 -6.99 1.11 -0.37
N ARG A 71 -7.36 2.15 0.39
CA ARG A 71 -8.76 2.59 0.58
C ARG A 71 -9.68 1.51 1.17
N GLY A 72 -9.15 0.67 2.06
CA GLY A 72 -9.95 -0.37 2.74
C GLY A 72 -10.24 -1.64 1.94
N ARG A 73 -9.61 -1.83 0.77
CA ARG A 73 -9.88 -3.02 -0.07
C ARG A 73 -9.32 -4.27 0.58
N ASN A 74 -10.16 -5.28 0.83
CA ASN A 74 -9.77 -6.57 1.40
C ASN A 74 -8.98 -6.45 2.72
N ILE A 75 -9.26 -5.42 3.52
CA ILE A 75 -8.71 -5.24 4.86
C ILE A 75 -9.69 -5.86 5.86
N GLY A 76 -9.16 -6.56 6.86
CA GLY A 76 -9.96 -7.12 7.95
C GLY A 76 -9.32 -6.90 9.31
N VAL A 77 -10.03 -7.33 10.35
CA VAL A 77 -9.54 -7.33 11.74
C VAL A 77 -8.25 -8.14 11.85
N GLY A 78 -7.31 -7.63 12.63
CA GLY A 78 -5.97 -8.18 12.85
C GLY A 78 -4.93 -7.71 11.84
N ASP A 79 -5.31 -7.09 10.73
CA ASP A 79 -4.36 -6.59 9.74
C ASP A 79 -3.62 -5.34 10.24
N VAL A 80 -2.34 -5.21 9.88
CA VAL A 80 -1.58 -3.98 10.09
C VAL A 80 -1.66 -3.12 8.85
N VAL A 81 -2.01 -1.85 9.00
CA VAL A 81 -2.23 -0.92 7.89
C VAL A 81 -1.38 0.33 8.06
N ALA A 82 -0.95 0.89 6.93
CA ALA A 82 -0.37 2.23 6.86
C ALA A 82 -1.46 3.21 6.41
N TYR A 83 -1.61 4.34 7.10
CA TYR A 83 -2.68 5.31 6.84
C TYR A 83 -2.24 6.74 7.17
N ASP A 84 -2.96 7.72 6.63
CA ASP A 84 -2.78 9.13 7.00
C ASP A 84 -3.49 9.43 8.33
N ILE A 85 -2.78 10.05 9.28
CA ILE A 85 -3.34 10.41 10.58
C ILE A 85 -4.32 11.58 10.40
N PRO A 86 -5.60 11.44 10.80
CA PRO A 86 -6.62 12.47 10.52
C PRO A 86 -6.37 13.79 11.26
N VAL A 87 -5.68 13.74 12.41
CA VAL A 87 -5.40 14.90 13.27
C VAL A 87 -4.16 15.67 12.81
N GLU A 88 -3.16 14.97 12.25
CA GLU A 88 -1.86 15.53 11.90
C GLU A 88 -1.68 15.54 10.38
N LYS A 89 -1.70 16.73 9.78
CA LYS A 89 -1.61 16.87 8.34
C LYS A 89 -0.24 16.42 7.85
N LYS A 90 -0.24 15.43 6.95
CA LYS A 90 0.93 14.82 6.28
C LYS A 90 1.76 13.86 7.14
N ASP A 91 1.27 13.41 8.28
CA ASP A 91 1.92 12.33 9.02
C ASP A 91 1.24 10.98 8.74
N THR A 92 2.04 9.93 8.60
CA THR A 92 1.58 8.58 8.29
C THR A 92 1.79 7.66 9.48
N GLY A 93 0.72 7.00 9.91
CA GLY A 93 0.75 6.03 11.00
C GLY A 93 0.77 4.59 10.51
N MET A 94 1.28 3.70 11.36
CA MET A 94 1.07 2.25 11.25
C MET A 94 0.39 1.75 12.51
N LYS A 95 -0.73 1.06 12.33
CA LYS A 95 -1.59 0.53 13.40
C LYS A 95 -2.25 -0.76 12.97
N ARG A 96 -2.74 -1.54 13.94
CA ARG A 96 -3.52 -2.74 13.72
C ARG A 96 -5.00 -2.42 13.68
N VAL A 97 -5.71 -3.06 12.76
CA VAL A 97 -7.17 -3.02 12.67
C VAL A 97 -7.76 -3.89 13.76
N ILE A 98 -8.53 -3.29 14.67
CA ILE A 98 -9.24 -3.98 15.74
C ILE A 98 -10.73 -4.12 15.42
N GLY A 99 -11.30 -3.16 14.67
CA GLY A 99 -12.71 -3.20 14.28
C GLY A 99 -12.93 -2.67 12.87
N MET A 100 -13.87 -3.29 12.18
CA MET A 100 -14.35 -2.95 10.85
C MET A 100 -15.77 -2.35 10.93
N PRO A 101 -16.31 -1.76 9.84
CA PRO A 101 -17.63 -1.17 9.85
C PRO A 101 -18.70 -2.11 10.43
N GLY A 102 -19.41 -1.66 11.46
CA GLY A 102 -20.45 -2.42 12.14
C GLY A 102 -20.00 -3.15 13.42
N ASP A 103 -18.70 -3.33 13.62
CA ASP A 103 -18.15 -3.99 14.81
C ASP A 103 -18.29 -3.10 16.06
N TYR A 104 -18.43 -3.73 17.23
CA TYR A 104 -18.37 -3.05 18.52
C TYR A 104 -16.97 -3.17 19.11
N VAL A 105 -16.37 -2.04 19.45
CA VAL A 105 -15.01 -1.95 20.00
C VAL A 105 -14.99 -1.13 21.28
N LEU A 106 -14.06 -1.45 22.18
CA LEU A 106 -13.82 -0.67 23.38
C LEU A 106 -13.21 0.68 23.02
N ILE A 107 -13.77 1.76 23.57
CA ILE A 107 -13.30 3.13 23.33
C ILE A 107 -11.96 3.37 24.02
N ASN A 108 -11.78 2.83 25.22
CA ASN A 108 -10.62 3.06 26.06
C ASN A 108 -9.74 1.81 26.16
N SER A 109 -8.53 2.01 26.70
CA SER A 109 -7.64 0.89 27.03
C SER A 109 -8.34 -0.07 28.01
N PRO A 110 -8.13 -1.39 27.88
CA PRO A 110 -8.65 -2.38 28.83
C PRO A 110 -8.26 -2.08 30.28
N GLU A 111 -7.07 -1.50 30.48
CA GLU A 111 -6.52 -1.11 31.79
C GLU A 111 -7.26 0.05 32.46
N SER A 112 -8.05 0.84 31.71
CA SER A 112 -8.80 1.97 32.26
C SER A 112 -9.99 1.53 33.13
N GLY A 113 -10.39 0.26 33.07
CA GLY A 113 -11.57 -0.27 33.76
C GLY A 113 -12.92 0.22 33.20
N SER A 114 -12.91 1.06 32.16
CA SER A 114 -14.14 1.51 31.50
C SER A 114 -14.61 0.48 30.47
N SER A 115 -15.91 0.16 30.49
CA SER A 115 -16.56 -0.80 29.59
C SER A 115 -17.34 -0.12 28.47
N GLU A 116 -16.98 1.12 28.14
CA GLU A 116 -17.65 1.88 27.08
C GLU A 116 -17.26 1.33 25.72
N MET A 117 -18.28 0.94 24.96
CA MET A 117 -18.13 0.43 23.60
C MET A 117 -18.73 1.41 22.60
N ILE A 118 -18.10 1.48 21.43
CA ILE A 118 -18.60 2.22 20.27
C ILE A 118 -18.79 1.26 19.10
N GLN A 119 -19.86 1.45 18.33
CA GLN A 119 -20.00 0.80 17.05
C GLN A 119 -19.22 1.56 15.98
N VAL A 120 -18.35 0.87 15.25
CA VAL A 120 -17.56 1.47 14.17
C VAL A 120 -18.50 1.89 13.03
N PRO A 121 -18.50 3.17 12.62
CA PRO A 121 -19.43 3.65 11.61
C PRO A 121 -19.11 3.11 10.21
N PRO A 122 -20.08 3.09 9.29
CA PRO A 122 -19.87 2.73 7.90
C PRO A 122 -18.69 3.46 7.26
N GLY A 123 -17.85 2.72 6.52
CA GLY A 123 -16.69 3.28 5.82
C GLY A 123 -15.49 3.66 6.72
N HIS A 124 -15.54 3.35 8.02
CA HIS A 124 -14.45 3.60 8.97
C HIS A 124 -13.91 2.29 9.55
N CYS A 125 -12.75 2.36 10.17
CA CYS A 125 -12.14 1.27 10.93
C CYS A 125 -11.61 1.79 12.26
N TRP A 126 -11.48 0.89 13.23
CA TRP A 126 -10.85 1.17 14.51
C TRP A 126 -9.41 0.65 14.48
N LEU A 127 -8.45 1.56 14.58
CA LEU A 127 -7.02 1.29 14.52
C LEU A 127 -6.39 1.48 15.91
N VAL A 128 -5.62 0.50 16.37
CA VAL A 128 -4.91 0.51 17.66
C VAL A 128 -3.47 0.04 17.47
N GLY A 129 -2.53 0.63 18.19
CA GLY A 129 -1.14 0.18 18.18
C GLY A 129 -0.92 -0.98 19.14
N ASP A 130 -0.02 -1.90 18.78
CA ASP A 130 0.29 -3.07 19.60
C ASP A 130 0.90 -2.69 20.97
N ASN A 131 1.57 -1.53 21.04
CA ASN A 131 2.04 -0.96 22.29
C ASN A 131 1.01 0.04 22.84
N ILE A 132 0.00 -0.50 23.54
CA ILE A 132 -1.14 0.21 24.12
C ILE A 132 -0.76 1.53 24.83
N PRO A 133 0.21 1.57 25.77
CA PRO A 133 0.52 2.79 26.53
C PRO A 133 1.29 3.85 25.72
N ALA A 134 2.01 3.45 24.67
CA ALA A 134 2.84 4.35 23.87
C ALA A 134 2.21 4.68 22.50
N SER A 135 0.95 4.30 22.28
CA SER A 135 0.26 4.45 21.01
C SER A 135 -0.79 5.55 21.04
N ARG A 136 -0.58 6.58 20.24
CA ARG A 136 -1.64 7.52 19.84
C ARG A 136 -2.40 6.97 18.63
N ASP A 137 -3.63 6.54 18.86
CA ASP A 137 -4.46 5.84 17.87
C ASP A 137 -5.96 6.19 18.01
N SER A 138 -6.86 5.35 17.51
CA SER A 138 -8.31 5.65 17.43
C SER A 138 -8.94 5.94 18.79
N ARG A 139 -8.34 5.47 19.89
CA ARG A 139 -8.77 5.81 21.26
C ARG A 139 -8.67 7.32 21.54
N HIS A 140 -7.78 8.04 20.84
CA HIS A 140 -7.56 9.47 21.03
C HIS A 140 -8.29 10.36 20.02
N TYR A 141 -8.47 9.90 18.79
CA TYR A 141 -9.05 10.72 17.71
C TYR A 141 -10.31 10.12 17.05
N GLY A 142 -10.75 8.94 17.49
CA GLY A 142 -11.94 8.25 16.99
C GLY A 142 -11.69 7.35 15.77
N PRO A 143 -12.77 6.84 15.14
CA PRO A 143 -12.70 5.95 14.00
C PRO A 143 -12.01 6.59 12.78
N VAL A 144 -11.21 5.81 12.04
CA VAL A 144 -10.45 6.28 10.87
C VAL A 144 -11.16 5.90 9.58
N PRO A 145 -11.39 6.85 8.64
CA PRO A 145 -11.95 6.54 7.34
C PRO A 145 -11.06 5.55 6.58
N LEU A 146 -11.66 4.49 6.02
CA LEU A 146 -10.95 3.50 5.20
C LEU A 146 -10.22 4.15 4.01
N ALA A 147 -10.72 5.29 3.53
CA ALA A 147 -10.13 6.07 2.45
C ALA A 147 -8.71 6.60 2.74
N LEU A 148 -8.34 6.78 4.02
CA LEU A 148 -7.01 7.22 4.44
C LEU A 148 -5.98 6.10 4.45
N ILE A 149 -6.39 4.85 4.21
CA ILE A 149 -5.49 3.70 4.22
C ILE A 149 -4.70 3.64 2.90
N HIS A 150 -3.38 3.71 3.02
CA HIS A 150 -2.43 3.54 1.91
C HIS A 150 -2.28 2.09 1.46
N GLY A 151 -2.40 1.16 2.40
CA GLY A 151 -2.33 -0.26 2.10
C GLY A 151 -2.08 -1.12 3.34
N LYS A 152 -2.02 -2.43 3.10
CA LYS A 152 -1.78 -3.45 4.11
C LYS A 152 -0.28 -3.70 4.24
N VAL A 153 0.24 -3.72 5.46
CA VAL A 153 1.61 -4.12 5.73
C VAL A 153 1.68 -5.65 5.58
N VAL A 154 2.61 -6.14 4.75
CA VAL A 154 2.74 -7.57 4.45
C VAL A 154 4.00 -8.19 5.04
N GLY A 155 4.98 -7.38 5.41
CA GLY A 155 6.21 -7.86 6.00
C GLY A 155 7.22 -6.76 6.27
N LYS A 156 8.37 -7.16 6.83
CA LYS A 156 9.51 -6.29 7.09
C LYS A 156 10.56 -6.47 6.00
N TRP A 157 11.02 -5.38 5.41
CA TRP A 157 12.08 -5.38 4.39
C TRP A 157 13.48 -5.42 5.00
N PHE A 158 13.69 -4.79 6.16
CA PHE A 158 15.00 -4.67 6.80
C PHE A 158 14.84 -4.75 8.33
N PRO A 159 15.79 -5.38 9.07
CA PRO A 159 17.00 -6.06 8.60
C PRO A 159 16.74 -7.45 7.96
N TRP A 160 17.51 -7.79 6.92
CA TRP A 160 17.34 -8.99 6.07
C TRP A 160 17.46 -10.34 6.82
N LYS A 161 17.89 -10.33 8.09
CA LYS A 161 17.94 -11.54 8.94
C LYS A 161 16.56 -12.00 9.43
N ARG A 162 15.50 -11.21 9.22
CA ARG A 162 14.13 -11.46 9.73
C ARG A 162 13.04 -11.37 8.65
N PHE A 163 13.32 -11.78 7.40
CA PHE A 163 12.25 -11.97 6.39
C PHE A 163 11.42 -13.24 6.72
N LYS A 164 10.78 -13.25 7.89
CA LYS A 164 9.64 -14.11 8.22
C LYS A 164 8.41 -13.22 8.09
N ASN A 165 7.28 -13.77 7.65
CA ASN A 165 5.99 -13.11 7.79
C ASN A 165 5.68 -12.99 9.30
N GLY A 166 6.31 -12.03 9.98
CA GLY A 166 6.19 -11.80 11.42
C GLY A 166 4.84 -11.19 11.83
N LEU A 167 3.93 -11.06 10.88
CA LEU A 167 2.55 -10.67 11.11
C LEU A 167 1.77 -11.95 11.44
N GLN A 168 1.79 -12.34 12.71
CA GLN A 168 0.89 -13.37 13.18
C GLN A 168 -0.54 -12.81 13.11
N LYS A 169 -1.43 -13.50 12.41
CA LYS A 169 -2.86 -13.20 12.50
C LYS A 169 -3.28 -13.51 13.94
N VAL A 170 -3.92 -12.54 14.59
CA VAL A 170 -4.59 -12.78 15.87
C VAL A 170 -5.77 -13.71 15.57
N SER A 171 -5.70 -14.95 16.03
CA SER A 171 -6.82 -15.88 16.05
C SER A 171 -7.79 -15.48 17.15
N GLU A 172 -9.10 -15.58 16.91
CA GLU A 172 -10.18 -15.17 17.84
C GLU A 172 -10.24 -15.97 19.16
N SER A 173 -9.23 -16.80 19.47
CA SER A 173 -9.28 -17.80 20.55
C SER A 173 -8.33 -17.56 21.73
N ASP A 174 -7.60 -16.43 21.77
CA ASP A 174 -6.65 -16.11 22.85
C ASP A 174 -7.00 -14.79 23.56
#